data_AF-A0A090T1V4-F1
#
_entry.id   AF-A0A090T1V4-F1
#
_cell.length_a   1.000
_cell.length_b   1.000
_cell.length_c   1.000
_cell.angle_alpha   90.00
_cell.angle_beta   90.00
_cell.angle_gamma   90.00
#
_symmetry.space_group_name_H-M   'P 1'
#
loop_
_entity.id
_entity.type
_entity.pdbx_description
1 polymer ?
#
loop_
_entity_poly.entity_id
_entity_poly.type
_entity_poly.pdbx_seq_one_letter_code
_entity_poly.pdbx_strand_id
1 'polypeptide(L)'
;MTKTQFIAHFLRLNRTSYLLAIVFIFLVNWLQVEIPRYIQLAIDLLDGISSESYDQLQYYVSIVVVMAIAMIITRILSRIYGLNPGRITEAELKNILLKKLNRLPNEFHSKFASGHLISIVNNDLMGIRLMFGVGFLQLFNTLLALSLTPLWMWRISPELTLYSVIPIIIAFVIFRIGFTKMKDLHMEHMRRLQKYSAD
;
A
#
# COMPACT_ATOMS: atom_id res chain seq x y z
N MET A 1 -1.50 -28.33 -1.95
CA MET A 1 -0.57 -27.17 -1.97
C MET A 1 -0.43 -26.65 -0.55
N THR A 2 0.80 -26.40 -0.09
CA THR A 2 1.02 -25.68 1.17
C THR A 2 0.66 -24.20 1.01
N LYS A 3 0.41 -23.48 2.12
CA LYS A 3 0.06 -22.03 2.08
C LYS A 3 1.11 -21.21 1.32
N THR A 4 2.40 -21.52 1.50
CA THR A 4 3.51 -20.85 0.81
C THR A 4 3.54 -21.16 -0.68
N GLN A 5 3.27 -22.39 -1.08
CA GLN A 5 3.17 -22.77 -2.50
C GLN A 5 2.00 -22.06 -3.19
N PHE A 6 0.87 -21.89 -2.51
CA PHE A 6 -0.27 -21.13 -3.03
C PHE A 6 0.12 -19.68 -3.31
N ILE A 7 0.73 -19.00 -2.33
CA ILE A 7 1.15 -17.60 -2.48
C ILE A 7 2.19 -17.47 -3.60
N ALA A 8 3.20 -18.34 -3.61
CA ALA A 8 4.25 -18.32 -4.63
C ALA A 8 3.71 -18.57 -6.04
N HIS A 9 2.70 -19.43 -6.20
CA HIS A 9 2.07 -19.69 -7.49
C HIS A 9 1.40 -18.43 -8.06
N PHE A 10 0.56 -17.75 -7.27
CA PHE A 10 -0.14 -16.54 -7.73
C PHE A 10 0.77 -15.33 -7.90
N LEU A 11 1.85 -15.23 -7.11
CA LEU A 11 2.90 -14.23 -7.36
C LEU A 11 3.63 -14.49 -8.68
N ARG A 12 3.95 -15.75 -8.99
CA ARG A 12 4.64 -16.11 -10.24
C ARG A 12 3.77 -15.90 -11.47
N LEU A 13 2.47 -16.14 -11.36
CA LEU A 13 1.52 -15.90 -12.45
C LEU A 13 1.57 -14.46 -12.97
N ASN A 14 1.67 -13.49 -12.05
CA ASN A 14 1.69 -12.06 -12.38
C ASN A 14 3.06 -11.39 -12.18
N ARG A 15 4.16 -12.17 -12.31
CA ARG A 15 5.52 -11.72 -11.97
C ARG A 15 5.97 -10.43 -12.66
N THR A 16 5.61 -10.26 -13.94
CA THR A 16 5.98 -9.08 -14.74
C THR A 16 5.26 -7.83 -14.24
N SER A 17 3.97 -7.95 -13.94
CA SER A 17 3.17 -6.86 -13.37
C SER A 17 3.71 -6.45 -12.00
N TYR A 18 4.04 -7.40 -11.12
CA TYR A 18 4.60 -7.08 -9.81
C TYR A 18 5.99 -6.44 -9.90
N LEU A 19 6.84 -6.89 -10.82
CA LEU A 19 8.16 -6.30 -11.02
C LEU A 19 8.05 -4.85 -11.53
N LEU A 20 7.19 -4.61 -12.52
CA LEU A 20 6.90 -3.24 -13.00
C LEU A 20 6.29 -2.37 -11.89
N ALA A 21 5.38 -2.93 -11.08
CA ALA A 21 4.79 -2.21 -9.96
C ALA A 21 5.87 -1.76 -8.97
N ILE A 22 6.82 -2.62 -8.60
CA ILE A 22 7.92 -2.27 -7.69
C ILE A 22 8.75 -1.12 -8.26
N VAL A 23 9.10 -1.16 -9.56
CA VAL A 23 9.85 -0.08 -10.22
C VAL A 23 9.07 1.24 -10.18
N PHE A 24 7.78 1.24 -10.51
CA PHE A 24 6.97 2.46 -10.46
C PHE A 24 6.74 2.96 -9.04
N ILE A 25 6.57 2.08 -8.05
CA ILE A 25 6.47 2.49 -6.63
C ILE A 25 7.78 3.15 -6.18
N PHE A 26 8.93 2.60 -6.58
CA PHE A 26 10.23 3.23 -6.33
C PHE A 26 10.31 4.63 -6.95
N LEU A 27 9.94 4.78 -8.23
CA LEU A 27 9.93 6.08 -8.90
C LEU A 27 9.00 7.08 -8.22
N VAL A 28 7.82 6.65 -7.77
CA VAL A 28 6.88 7.51 -7.04
C VAL A 28 7.49 8.00 -5.73
N ASN A 29 8.12 7.10 -4.95
CA ASN A 29 8.76 7.47 -3.69
C ASN A 29 9.97 8.38 -3.91
N TRP A 30 10.75 8.12 -4.96
CA TRP A 30 11.87 8.95 -5.36
C TRP A 30 11.43 10.38 -5.72
N LEU A 31 10.45 10.51 -6.63
CA LEU A 31 9.90 11.80 -7.05
C LEU A 31 9.30 12.57 -5.87
N GLN A 32 8.63 11.86 -4.95
CA GLN A 32 8.04 12.47 -3.75
C GLN A 32 9.09 13.11 -2.83
N VAL A 33 10.31 12.57 -2.79
CA VAL A 33 11.42 13.10 -1.98
C VAL A 33 12.21 14.17 -2.73
N GLU A 34 12.38 14.04 -4.05
CA GLU A 34 13.10 15.03 -4.86
C GLU A 34 12.32 16.34 -5.07
N ILE A 35 10.99 16.31 -5.21
CA ILE A 35 10.19 17.53 -5.43
C ILE A 35 10.44 18.59 -4.34
N PRO A 36 10.36 18.27 -3.02
CA PRO A 36 10.68 19.23 -1.95
C PRO A 36 12.09 19.81 -2.03
N ARG A 37 13.08 19.05 -2.52
CA ARG A 37 14.46 19.53 -2.67
C ARG A 37 14.57 20.61 -3.73
N TYR A 38 13.91 20.46 -4.87
CA TYR A 38 13.89 21.51 -5.90
C TYR A 38 13.11 22.75 -5.46
N ILE A 39 12.07 22.56 -4.63
CA ILE A 39 11.37 23.67 -4.00
C ILE A 39 12.32 24.43 -3.05
N GLN A 40 13.11 23.73 -2.25
CA GLN A 40 14.12 24.37 -1.38
C GLN A 40 15.12 25.20 -2.20
N LEU A 41 15.70 24.63 -3.26
CA LEU A 41 16.65 25.34 -4.13
C LEU A 41 16.02 26.58 -4.78
N ALA A 42 14.75 26.50 -5.17
CA ALA A 42 14.02 27.63 -5.71
C ALA A 42 13.81 28.74 -4.66
N ILE A 43 13.58 28.38 -3.39
CA ILE A 43 13.42 29.34 -2.29
C ILE A 43 14.76 29.99 -1.94
N ASP A 44 15.86 29.22 -1.86
CA ASP A 44 17.19 29.74 -1.51
C ASP A 44 17.70 30.81 -2.51
N LEU A 45 17.25 30.75 -3.77
CA LEU A 45 17.56 31.77 -4.79
C LEU A 45 16.82 33.10 -4.60
N LEU A 46 15.75 33.13 -3.81
CA LEU A 46 14.98 34.35 -3.54
C LEU A 46 15.70 35.28 -2.55
N ASP A 47 16.60 34.75 -1.73
CA ASP A 47 17.33 35.51 -0.71
C ASP A 47 18.43 36.43 -1.29
N GLY A 48 18.80 36.25 -2.58
CA GLY A 48 19.78 37.08 -3.30
C GLY A 48 19.21 37.60 -4.62
N ILE A 49 18.53 38.74 -4.59
CA ILE A 49 17.81 39.29 -5.74
C ILE A 49 18.82 39.83 -6.79
N SER A 50 19.05 39.05 -7.84
CA SER A 50 19.78 39.45 -9.05
C SER A 50 18.97 39.04 -10.29
N SER A 51 19.25 39.64 -11.46
CA SER A 51 18.56 39.25 -12.71
C SER A 51 18.87 37.81 -13.13
N GLU A 52 20.06 37.28 -12.80
CA GLU A 52 20.40 35.85 -13.02
C GLU A 52 19.57 34.92 -12.12
N SER A 53 19.13 35.39 -10.95
CA SER A 53 18.29 34.62 -10.02
C SER A 53 16.90 34.34 -10.59
N TYR A 54 16.36 35.22 -11.45
CA TYR A 54 15.04 35.04 -12.06
C TYR A 54 15.00 33.91 -13.10
N ASP A 55 16.02 33.79 -13.95
CA ASP A 55 16.08 32.74 -14.97
C ASP A 55 16.29 31.36 -14.30
N GLN A 56 17.12 31.30 -13.26
CA GLN A 56 17.34 30.07 -12.49
C GLN A 56 16.08 29.65 -11.69
N LEU A 57 15.33 30.61 -11.16
CA LEU A 57 14.06 30.35 -10.50
C LEU A 57 13.05 29.73 -11.48
N GLN A 58 12.88 30.31 -12.67
CA GLN A 58 11.99 29.76 -13.69
C GLN A 58 12.39 28.34 -14.10
N TYR A 59 13.69 28.07 -14.21
CA TYR A 59 14.21 26.73 -14.48
C TYR A 59 13.79 25.72 -13.40
N TYR A 60 14.01 26.00 -12.11
CA TYR A 60 13.61 25.08 -11.04
C TYR A 60 12.11 24.88 -10.93
N VAL A 61 11.31 25.95 -11.10
CA VAL A 61 9.84 25.84 -11.13
C VAL A 61 9.40 24.94 -12.28
N SER A 62 9.99 25.09 -13.48
CA SER A 62 9.67 24.25 -14.62
C SER A 62 9.99 22.76 -14.37
N ILE A 63 11.12 22.47 -13.71
CA ILE A 63 11.48 21.11 -13.30
C ILE A 63 10.45 20.55 -12.33
N VAL A 64 10.04 21.30 -11.31
CA VAL A 64 9.04 20.85 -10.33
C VAL A 64 7.72 20.50 -11.02
N VAL A 65 7.28 21.31 -11.98
CA VAL A 65 6.06 21.03 -12.78
C VAL A 65 6.20 19.73 -13.57
N VAL A 66 7.33 19.53 -14.26
CA VAL A 66 7.60 18.30 -15.01
C VAL A 66 7.64 17.08 -14.08
N MET A 67 8.30 17.19 -12.92
CA MET A 67 8.36 16.13 -11.93
C MET A 67 6.98 15.80 -11.34
N ALA A 68 6.13 16.80 -11.11
CA ALA A 68 4.76 16.59 -10.64
C ALA A 68 3.91 15.83 -11.67
N ILE A 69 4.02 16.19 -12.96
CA ILE A 69 3.34 15.47 -14.04
C ILE A 69 3.87 14.02 -14.14
N ALA A 70 5.19 13.84 -14.10
CA ALA A 70 5.81 12.52 -14.10
C ALA A 70 5.37 11.69 -12.88
N MET A 71 5.21 12.31 -11.71
CA MET A 71 4.71 11.66 -10.50
C MET A 71 3.27 11.17 -10.67
N ILE A 72 2.40 11.94 -11.34
CA ILE A 72 1.02 11.52 -11.62
C ILE A 72 1.03 10.28 -12.52
N ILE A 73 1.78 10.31 -13.62
CA ILE A 73 1.86 9.21 -14.59
C ILE A 73 2.40 7.94 -13.92
N THR A 74 3.55 8.04 -13.26
CA THR A 74 4.18 6.90 -12.56
C THR A 74 3.29 6.36 -11.45
N ARG A 75 2.55 7.22 -10.74
CA ARG A 75 1.57 6.81 -9.73
C ARG A 75 0.41 6.03 -10.33
N ILE A 76 -0.12 6.47 -11.47
CA ILE A 76 -1.17 5.73 -12.18
C ILE A 76 -0.65 4.35 -12.62
N LEU A 77 0.53 4.30 -13.23
CA LEU A 77 1.15 3.04 -13.66
C LEU A 77 1.40 2.11 -12.46
N SER A 78 1.92 2.61 -11.34
CA SER A 78 2.11 1.82 -10.12
C SER A 78 0.82 1.16 -9.64
N ARG A 79 -0.33 1.87 -9.72
CA ARG A 79 -1.63 1.35 -9.32
C ARG A 79 -2.16 0.33 -10.32
N ILE A 80 -2.00 0.57 -11.62
CA ILE A 80 -2.42 -0.38 -12.66
C ILE A 80 -1.69 -1.71 -12.48
N TYR A 81 -0.35 -1.66 -12.39
CA TYR A 81 0.46 -2.87 -12.26
C TYR A 81 0.39 -3.52 -10.87
N GLY A 82 0.15 -2.75 -9.81
CA GLY A 82 0.05 -3.26 -8.44
C GLY A 82 -1.34 -3.83 -8.08
N LEU A 83 -2.43 -3.26 -8.59
CA LEU A 83 -3.80 -3.68 -8.21
C LEU A 83 -4.40 -4.74 -9.14
N ASN A 84 -4.04 -4.75 -10.43
CA ASN A 84 -4.58 -5.71 -11.39
C ASN A 84 -4.27 -7.17 -11.05
N PRO A 85 -3.05 -7.54 -10.58
CA PRO A 85 -2.76 -8.91 -10.17
C PRO A 85 -3.72 -9.48 -9.12
N GLY A 86 -4.17 -8.64 -8.17
CA GLY A 86 -5.16 -9.03 -7.17
C GLY A 86 -6.52 -9.40 -7.80
N ARG A 87 -6.95 -8.65 -8.82
CA ARG A 87 -8.21 -8.93 -9.56
C ARG A 87 -8.10 -10.18 -10.44
N ILE A 88 -6.95 -10.38 -11.10
CA ILE A 88 -6.69 -11.57 -11.91
C ILE A 88 -6.73 -12.82 -11.02
N THR A 89 -6.04 -12.76 -9.88
CA THR A 89 -6.02 -13.85 -8.89
C THR A 89 -7.42 -14.15 -8.34
N GLU A 90 -8.20 -13.12 -8.01
CA GLU A 90 -9.60 -13.26 -7.57
C GLU A 90 -10.44 -13.99 -8.63
N ALA A 91 -10.38 -13.55 -9.88
CA ALA A 91 -11.17 -14.12 -10.97
C ALA A 91 -10.81 -15.59 -11.22
N GLU A 92 -9.52 -15.92 -11.22
CA GLU A 92 -9.05 -17.30 -11.41
C GLU A 92 -9.49 -18.22 -10.28
N LEU A 93 -9.33 -17.79 -9.03
CA LEU A 93 -9.77 -18.55 -7.87
C LEU A 93 -11.28 -18.73 -7.85
N LYS A 94 -12.05 -17.69 -8.21
CA LYS A 94 -13.51 -17.79 -8.32
C LYS A 94 -13.92 -18.84 -9.35
N ASN A 95 -13.26 -18.86 -10.51
CA ASN A 95 -13.50 -19.86 -11.54
C ASN A 95 -13.15 -21.28 -11.07
N ILE A 96 -12.04 -21.47 -10.36
CA ILE A 96 -11.65 -22.77 -9.80
C ILE A 96 -12.66 -23.27 -8.77
N LEU A 97 -13.05 -22.39 -7.83
CA LEU A 97 -13.98 -22.73 -6.76
C LEU A 97 -15.38 -23.05 -7.29
N LEU A 98 -15.90 -22.25 -8.22
CA LEU A 98 -17.20 -22.51 -8.85
C LEU A 98 -17.21 -23.82 -9.64
N LYS A 99 -16.15 -24.09 -10.42
CA LYS A 99 -16.00 -25.38 -11.13
C LYS A 99 -15.97 -26.56 -10.18
N LYS A 100 -15.31 -26.42 -9.03
CA LYS A 100 -15.26 -27.48 -8.01
C LYS A 100 -16.62 -27.66 -7.35
N LEU A 101 -17.30 -26.56 -7.02
CA LEU A 101 -18.62 -26.58 -6.36
C LEU A 101 -19.67 -27.28 -7.23
N ASN A 102 -19.65 -27.06 -8.54
CA ASN A 102 -20.54 -27.73 -9.50
C ASN A 102 -20.27 -29.23 -9.68
N ARG A 103 -19.07 -29.71 -9.29
CA ARG A 103 -18.70 -31.14 -9.37
C ARG A 103 -18.98 -31.91 -8.08
N LEU A 104 -19.39 -31.23 -7.01
CA LEU A 104 -19.66 -31.89 -5.73
C LEU A 104 -21.04 -32.56 -5.73
N PRO A 105 -21.19 -33.71 -5.02
CA PRO A 105 -22.47 -34.43 -4.93
C PRO A 105 -23.57 -33.59 -4.26
N ASN A 106 -24.83 -33.92 -4.53
CA ASN A 106 -25.99 -33.26 -3.94
C ASN A 106 -26.01 -33.33 -2.40
N GLU A 107 -25.44 -34.38 -1.80
CA GLU A 107 -25.27 -34.53 -0.35
C GLU A 107 -24.44 -33.40 0.28
N PHE A 108 -23.49 -32.82 -0.47
CA PHE A 108 -22.72 -31.68 0.01
C PHE A 108 -23.58 -30.41 0.04
N HIS A 109 -24.39 -30.21 -1.00
CA HIS A 109 -25.28 -29.05 -1.14
C HIS A 109 -26.48 -29.11 -0.19
N SER A 110 -26.91 -30.29 0.23
CA SER A 110 -27.94 -30.43 1.28
C SER A 110 -27.39 -30.10 2.67
N LYS A 111 -26.09 -30.36 2.91
CA LYS A 111 -25.43 -30.07 4.19
C LYS A 111 -25.02 -28.61 4.36
N PHE A 112 -24.67 -27.91 3.27
CA PHE A 112 -24.24 -26.51 3.31
C PHE A 112 -25.13 -25.64 2.43
N ALA A 113 -25.81 -24.67 3.04
CA ALA A 113 -26.68 -23.75 2.32
C ALA A 113 -25.90 -22.94 1.25
N SER A 114 -26.48 -22.83 0.05
CA SER A 114 -25.86 -22.11 -1.08
C SER A 114 -25.49 -20.67 -0.74
N GLY A 115 -26.32 -19.97 0.04
CA GLY A 115 -26.05 -18.59 0.47
C GLY A 115 -24.80 -18.49 1.38
N HIS A 116 -24.58 -19.48 2.25
CA HIS A 116 -23.39 -19.53 3.10
C HIS A 116 -22.13 -19.78 2.27
N LEU A 117 -22.18 -20.73 1.33
CA LEU A 117 -21.07 -21.05 0.43
C LEU A 117 -20.69 -19.85 -0.45
N ILE A 118 -21.66 -19.17 -1.06
CA ILE A 118 -21.43 -17.98 -1.88
C ILE A 118 -20.84 -16.84 -1.04
N SER A 119 -21.33 -16.66 0.20
CA SER A 119 -20.81 -15.65 1.13
C SER A 119 -19.35 -15.88 1.46
N ILE A 120 -18.97 -17.12 1.84
CA ILE A 120 -17.57 -17.48 2.11
C ILE A 120 -16.70 -17.23 0.88
N VAL A 121 -17.13 -17.71 -0.30
CA VAL A 121 -16.36 -17.54 -1.53
C VAL A 121 -16.15 -16.05 -1.84
N ASN A 122 -17.18 -15.22 -1.79
CA ASN A 122 -17.00 -13.80 -2.09
C ASN A 122 -16.16 -13.05 -1.04
N ASN A 123 -16.40 -13.30 0.26
CA ASN A 123 -15.69 -12.60 1.33
C ASN A 123 -14.21 -12.99 1.38
N ASP A 124 -13.91 -14.28 1.28
CA ASP A 124 -12.53 -14.77 1.34
C ASP A 124 -11.74 -14.35 0.09
N LEU A 125 -12.35 -14.43 -1.10
CA LEU A 125 -11.70 -13.99 -2.33
C LEU A 125 -11.47 -12.48 -2.37
N MET A 126 -12.38 -11.68 -1.78
CA MET A 126 -12.15 -10.25 -1.59
C MET A 126 -10.94 -9.99 -0.68
N GLY A 127 -10.79 -10.76 0.40
CA GLY A 127 -9.60 -10.74 1.25
C GLY A 127 -8.32 -11.07 0.47
N ILE A 128 -8.35 -12.09 -0.38
CA ILE A 128 -7.23 -12.47 -1.26
C ILE A 128 -6.90 -11.33 -2.23
N ARG A 129 -7.89 -10.72 -2.89
CA ARG A 129 -7.68 -9.57 -3.76
C ARG A 129 -7.02 -8.41 -3.02
N LEU A 130 -7.46 -8.11 -1.81
CA LEU A 130 -6.88 -7.04 -1.01
C LEU A 130 -5.42 -7.35 -0.68
N MET A 131 -5.10 -8.59 -0.30
CA MET A 131 -3.75 -9.01 0.04
C MET A 131 -2.79 -8.89 -1.16
N PHE A 132 -3.17 -9.45 -2.32
CA PHE A 132 -2.34 -9.45 -3.53
C PHE A 132 -2.33 -8.13 -4.30
N GLY A 133 -3.32 -7.26 -4.10
CA GLY A 133 -3.36 -5.93 -4.70
C GLY A 133 -2.89 -4.84 -3.74
N VAL A 134 -3.80 -4.39 -2.88
CA VAL A 134 -3.58 -3.24 -1.98
C VAL A 134 -2.49 -3.53 -0.95
N GLY A 135 -2.49 -4.72 -0.36
CA GLY A 135 -1.48 -5.14 0.62
C GLY A 135 -0.07 -5.13 0.02
N PHE A 136 0.10 -5.70 -1.18
CA PHE A 136 1.35 -5.62 -1.92
C PHE A 136 1.79 -4.17 -2.14
N LEU A 137 0.91 -3.33 -2.70
CA LEU A 137 1.22 -1.93 -3.00
C LEU A 137 1.64 -1.16 -1.73
N GLN A 138 0.88 -1.30 -0.64
CA GLN A 138 1.14 -0.60 0.61
C GLN A 138 2.42 -1.09 1.28
N LEU A 139 2.72 -2.39 1.24
CA LEU A 139 3.93 -2.96 1.80
C LEU A 139 5.17 -2.40 1.14
N PHE A 140 5.23 -2.43 -0.20
CA PHE A 140 6.38 -1.89 -0.94
C PHE A 140 6.48 -0.38 -0.83
N ASN A 141 5.35 0.34 -0.88
CA ASN A 141 5.35 1.79 -0.69
C ASN A 141 5.90 2.17 0.69
N THR A 142 5.45 1.49 1.75
CA THR A 142 5.89 1.78 3.12
C THR A 142 7.36 1.40 3.31
N LEU A 143 7.79 0.25 2.79
CA LEU A 143 9.18 -0.19 2.86
C LEU A 143 10.12 0.81 2.17
N LEU A 144 9.76 1.26 0.98
CA LEU A 144 10.55 2.23 0.21
C LEU A 144 10.53 3.61 0.87
N ALA A 145 9.38 4.10 1.32
CA ALA A 145 9.28 5.36 2.06
C ALA A 145 10.15 5.35 3.33
N LEU A 146 10.05 4.30 4.15
CA LEU A 146 10.85 4.16 5.37
C LEU A 146 12.35 3.97 5.10
N SER A 147 12.73 3.53 3.91
CA SER A 147 14.15 3.37 3.54
C SER A 147 14.73 4.64 2.92
N LEU A 148 14.04 5.23 1.95
CA LEU A 148 14.52 6.39 1.19
C LEU A 148 14.39 7.68 2.00
N THR A 149 13.22 7.95 2.58
CA THR A 149 12.94 9.26 3.21
C THR A 149 13.93 9.59 4.34
N PRO A 150 14.22 8.68 5.30
CA PRO A 150 15.19 8.97 6.36
C PRO A 150 16.62 9.15 5.84
N LEU A 151 17.02 8.37 4.81
CA LEU A 151 18.34 8.51 4.18
C LEU A 151 18.52 9.91 3.60
N TRP A 152 17.49 10.42 2.93
CA TRP A 152 17.49 11.77 2.34
C TRP A 152 17.44 12.87 3.39
N MET A 153 16.60 12.74 4.42
CA MET A 153 16.56 13.69 5.54
C MET A 153 17.93 13.81 6.20
N TRP A 154 18.59 12.67 6.46
CA TRP A 154 19.93 12.64 7.05
C TRP A 154 20.98 13.36 6.18
N ARG A 155 20.88 13.26 4.86
CA ARG A 155 21.78 13.95 3.93
C ARG A 155 21.61 15.47 3.93
N ILE A 156 20.40 15.97 4.18
CA ILE A 156 20.11 17.42 4.21
C ILE A 156 20.59 18.01 5.54
N SER A 157 20.14 17.45 6.67
CA SER A 157 20.58 17.87 8.00
C SER A 157 20.35 16.76 9.03
N PRO A 158 21.42 16.15 9.57
CA PRO A 158 21.31 15.16 10.64
C PRO A 158 20.65 15.70 11.90
N GLU A 159 20.92 16.96 12.24
CA GLU A 159 20.39 17.61 13.46
C GLU A 159 18.87 17.79 13.39
N LEU A 160 18.36 18.36 12.29
CA LEU A 160 16.91 18.50 12.08
C LEU A 160 16.20 17.15 12.01
N THR A 161 16.87 16.15 11.43
CA THR A 161 16.34 14.77 11.37
C THR A 161 16.15 14.21 12.77
N LEU A 162 17.13 14.39 13.67
CA LEU A 162 17.04 13.91 15.04
C LEU A 162 15.92 14.61 15.82
N TYR A 163 15.76 15.93 15.64
CA TYR A 163 14.64 16.67 16.23
C TYR A 163 13.28 16.16 15.70
N SER A 164 13.20 15.80 14.42
CA SER A 164 11.99 15.26 13.80
C SER A 164 11.63 13.85 14.30
N VAL A 165 12.61 13.08 14.77
CA VAL A 165 12.38 11.73 15.33
C VAL A 165 11.65 11.78 16.67
N ILE A 166 11.85 12.82 17.48
CA ILE A 166 11.23 12.98 18.81
C ILE A 166 9.69 12.89 18.75
N PRO A 167 8.98 13.73 17.96
CA PRO A 167 7.52 13.64 17.87
C PRO A 167 7.05 12.31 17.25
N ILE A 168 7.84 11.70 16.35
CA ILE A 168 7.52 10.39 15.75
C ILE A 168 7.51 9.30 16.82
N ILE A 169 8.51 9.26 17.70
CA ILE A 169 8.57 8.28 18.80
C ILE A 169 7.41 8.48 19.76
N ILE A 170 7.11 9.72 20.15
CA ILE A 170 5.99 10.03 21.04
C ILE A 170 4.66 9.57 20.42
N ALA A 171 4.42 9.91 19.15
CA ALA A 171 3.23 9.49 18.42
C ALA A 171 3.13 7.96 18.33
N PHE A 172 4.25 7.27 18.08
CA PHE A 172 4.30 5.82 18.04
C PHE A 172 3.93 5.17 19.39
N VAL A 173 4.43 5.70 20.51
CA VAL A 173 4.10 5.20 21.84
C VAL A 173 2.62 5.40 22.16
N ILE A 174 2.09 6.60 21.91
CA ILE A 174 0.66 6.90 22.12
C ILE A 174 -0.21 5.98 21.26
N PHE A 175 0.13 5.84 19.98
CA PHE A 175 -0.57 4.95 19.06
C PHE A 175 -0.56 3.50 19.54
N ARG A 176 0.60 2.99 19.99
CA ARG A 176 0.74 1.61 20.48
C ARG A 176 -0.15 1.35 21.70
N ILE A 177 -0.18 2.28 22.65
CA ILE A 177 -1.03 2.16 23.85
C ILE A 177 -2.51 2.19 23.46
N GLY A 178 -2.91 3.16 22.64
CA GLY A 178 -4.29 3.31 22.16
C GLY A 178 -4.76 2.08 21.36
N PHE A 179 -3.91 1.55 20.48
CA PHE A 179 -4.21 0.38 19.67
C PHE A 179 -4.42 -0.88 20.52
N THR A 180 -3.53 -1.16 21.48
CA THR A 180 -3.71 -2.31 22.39
C THR A 180 -5.03 -2.18 23.17
N LYS A 181 -5.32 -1.00 23.71
CA LYS A 181 -6.56 -0.79 24.47
C LYS A 181 -7.81 -0.94 23.60
N MET A 182 -7.79 -0.39 22.39
CA MET A 182 -8.88 -0.51 21.42
C MET A 182 -9.14 -1.97 21.06
N LYS A 183 -8.09 -2.75 20.80
CA LYS A 183 -8.19 -4.18 20.51
C LYS A 183 -8.85 -4.94 21.65
N ASP A 184 -8.44 -4.68 22.89
CA ASP A 184 -9.01 -5.37 24.05
C ASP A 184 -10.50 -5.04 24.24
N LEU A 185 -10.88 -3.76 24.09
CA LEU A 185 -12.28 -3.33 24.13
C LEU A 185 -13.12 -3.97 23.01
N HIS A 186 -12.56 -4.07 21.81
CA HIS A 186 -13.24 -4.71 20.68
C HIS A 186 -13.46 -6.21 20.94
N MET A 187 -12.46 -6.91 21.47
CA MET A 187 -12.58 -8.33 21.84
C MET A 187 -13.62 -8.54 22.95
N GLU A 188 -13.66 -7.65 23.93
CA GLU A 188 -14.68 -7.70 24.99
C GLU A 188 -16.09 -7.46 24.44
N HIS A 189 -16.26 -6.48 23.57
CA HIS A 189 -17.54 -6.20 22.90
C HIS A 189 -18.02 -7.43 22.11
N MET A 190 -17.15 -8.05 21.32
CA MET A 190 -17.47 -9.27 20.56
C MET A 190 -17.88 -10.43 21.47
N ARG A 191 -17.20 -10.63 22.61
CA ARG A 191 -17.58 -11.65 23.61
C ARG A 191 -18.95 -11.39 24.23
N ARG A 192 -19.29 -10.14 24.51
CA ARG A 192 -20.62 -9.75 25.04
C ARG A 192 -21.71 -10.02 24.02
N LEU A 193 -21.49 -9.66 22.75
CA LEU A 193 -22.44 -9.96 21.66
C LEU A 193 -22.66 -11.46 21.48
N GLN A 194 -21.60 -12.26 21.56
CA GLN A 194 -21.71 -13.72 21.51
C GLN A 194 -22.56 -14.26 22.66
N LYS A 195 -22.37 -13.74 23.88
CA LYS A 195 -23.17 -14.15 25.05
C LYS A 195 -24.66 -13.83 24.85
N TYR A 196 -24.98 -12.60 24.44
CA TYR A 196 -26.38 -12.21 24.20
C TYR A 196 -27.04 -12.89 23.00
N SER A 197 -26.27 -13.46 22.08
CA SER A 197 -26.81 -14.24 20.95
C SER A 197 -26.98 -15.72 21.30
N ALA A 198 -26.47 -16.17 22.46
CA ALA A 198 -26.57 -17.54 22.93
C ALA A 198 -27.68 -17.74 23.97
N ASP A 199 -28.11 -16.66 24.63
CA ASP A 199 -29.30 -16.59 25.51
C ASP A 199 -30.57 -16.28 24.69
#